data_AF-A0A5J4FYT4-F1
#
_entry.id   AF-A0A5J4FYT4-F1
#
_cell.length_a   1.000
_cell.length_b   1.000
_cell.length_c   1.000
_cell.angle_alpha   90.00
_cell.angle_beta   90.00
_cell.angle_gamma   90.00
#
_symmetry.space_group_name_H-M   'P 1'
#
loop_
_entity.id
_entity.type
_entity.pdbx_description
1 polymer ?
#
loop_
_entity_poly.entity_id
_entity_poly.type
_entity_poly.pdbx_seq_one_letter_code
_entity_poly.pdbx_strand_id
1 'polypeptide(L)'
;MANQTINGKAFEYALLIEFYERLDKITSVSITKNEPYKTAKGFFDSFDETEQDTFRITASASINFLLDIEPRLSYGISDKDILVLELVSDKAGQSGDVRDVLMIRSLQKWEIGISAKNNHRAVKHSRLSNKINFGEKWLGVSCSENYFNEVNPIFDMLADLRAKDKSTKWTSIENMHQVVYLPILDAFRKELLRLDKANPNIVAENLVQYLIGHQDFYKVIKGKRKVEIQAYNLHGTLNLPFEKVKPKAKIPKLKLPTRLIEIVYQENSTTTLLVSLNEGWQISFRIHNASSRVEPSLKFDINLVSAPHTLFTNHIFVNG
;
A
#
# COMPACT_ATOMS: atom_id res chain seq x y z
N MET A 1 -12.34 -4.50 12.54
CA MET A 1 -11.81 -3.27 11.91
C MET A 1 -11.16 -2.33 12.91
N ALA A 2 -11.79 -1.98 14.04
CA ALA A 2 -11.18 -1.12 15.08
C ALA A 2 -9.79 -1.61 15.57
N ASN A 3 -9.64 -2.91 15.81
CA ASN A 3 -8.38 -3.47 16.32
C ASN A 3 -7.18 -3.28 15.36
N GLN A 4 -7.40 -3.36 14.04
CA GLN A 4 -6.32 -3.22 13.06
C GLN A 4 -5.84 -1.78 12.93
N THR A 5 -6.77 -0.80 12.93
CA THR A 5 -6.43 0.62 12.87
C THR A 5 -5.66 1.04 14.12
N ILE A 6 -6.12 0.64 15.30
CA ILE A 6 -5.47 0.97 16.58
C ILE A 6 -4.06 0.38 16.61
N ASN A 7 -3.90 -0.91 16.31
CA ASN A 7 -2.59 -1.56 16.25
C ASN A 7 -1.66 -0.94 15.21
N GLY A 8 -2.18 -0.62 14.02
CA GLY A 8 -1.41 -0.02 12.93
C GLY A 8 -0.85 1.34 13.34
N LYS A 9 -1.70 2.22 13.88
CA LYS A 9 -1.32 3.55 14.34
C LYS A 9 -0.38 3.52 15.56
N ALA A 10 -0.58 2.59 16.50
CA ALA A 10 0.38 2.40 17.59
C ALA A 10 1.77 1.99 17.07
N PHE A 11 1.82 1.13 16.04
CA PHE A 11 3.09 0.74 15.43
C PHE A 11 3.75 1.90 14.64
N GLU A 12 2.97 2.75 13.96
CA GLU A 12 3.47 3.98 13.33
C GLU A 12 4.14 4.90 14.37
N TYR A 13 3.50 5.11 15.52
CA TYR A 13 4.07 5.90 16.61
C TYR A 13 5.36 5.28 17.17
N ALA A 14 5.37 3.96 17.38
CA ALA A 14 6.55 3.24 17.85
C ALA A 14 7.75 3.38 16.89
N LEU A 15 7.52 3.32 15.57
CA LEU A 15 8.56 3.59 14.59
C LEU A 15 9.10 5.01 14.69
N LEU A 16 8.22 6.01 14.76
CA LEU A 16 8.63 7.41 14.86
C LEU A 16 9.47 7.68 16.10
N ILE A 17 9.03 7.20 17.28
CA ILE A 17 9.76 7.47 18.53
C ILE A 17 11.09 6.72 18.59
N GLU A 18 11.14 5.47 18.11
CA GLU A 18 12.38 4.71 18.05
C GLU A 18 13.39 5.30 17.05
N PHE A 19 12.92 5.96 15.98
CA PHE A 19 13.78 6.75 15.10
C PHE A 19 14.35 7.94 15.84
N TYR A 20 13.49 8.74 16.49
CA TYR A 20 13.88 9.91 17.26
C TYR A 20 14.94 9.56 18.31
N GLU A 21 14.69 8.58 19.17
CA GLU A 21 15.59 8.21 20.28
C GLU A 21 16.98 7.74 19.82
N ARG A 22 17.10 7.19 18.61
CA ARG A 22 18.39 6.81 18.01
C ARG A 22 19.06 7.97 17.32
N LEU A 23 18.30 8.73 16.55
CA LEU A 23 18.83 9.79 15.70
C LEU A 23 19.22 11.04 16.49
N ASP A 24 18.51 11.37 17.56
CA ASP A 24 18.79 12.53 18.43
C ASP A 24 20.17 12.45 19.10
N LYS A 25 20.75 11.25 19.18
CA LYS A 25 22.10 11.02 19.71
C LYS A 25 23.21 11.29 18.70
N ILE A 26 22.88 11.39 17.41
CA ILE A 26 23.87 11.42 16.31
C ILE A 26 23.67 12.56 15.30
N THR A 27 22.47 13.17 15.25
CA THR A 27 22.16 14.30 14.37
C THR A 27 21.06 15.17 14.98
N SER A 28 20.98 16.43 14.55
CA SER A 28 19.82 17.28 14.84
C SER A 28 18.53 16.68 14.27
N VAL A 29 17.56 16.40 15.13
CA VAL A 29 16.27 15.80 14.77
C VAL A 29 15.11 16.54 15.44
N SER A 30 13.94 16.55 14.81
CA SER A 30 12.72 17.09 15.41
C SER A 30 11.50 16.27 15.01
N ILE A 31 10.44 16.33 15.82
CA ILE A 31 9.17 15.66 15.54
C ILE A 31 8.09 16.69 15.25
N THR A 32 7.40 16.53 14.14
CA THR A 32 6.17 17.27 13.84
C THR A 32 5.00 16.70 14.63
N LYS A 33 4.49 17.44 15.62
CA LYS A 33 3.36 17.04 16.48
C LYS A 33 1.99 17.40 15.88
N ASN A 34 1.73 16.88 14.68
CA ASN A 34 0.46 17.07 13.96
C ASN A 34 -0.69 16.19 14.53
N GLU A 35 -1.89 16.28 13.97
CA GLU A 35 -3.03 15.44 14.40
C GLU A 35 -2.80 13.92 14.23
N PRO A 36 -2.20 13.44 13.12
CA PRO A 36 -1.76 12.05 13.01
C PRO A 36 -0.86 11.60 14.17
N TYR A 37 0.13 12.41 14.56
CA TYR A 37 0.98 12.14 15.72
C TYR A 37 0.18 11.96 17.00
N LYS A 38 -0.72 12.90 17.32
CA LYS A 38 -1.54 12.84 18.55
C LYS A 38 -2.42 11.60 18.58
N THR A 39 -3.02 11.26 17.44
CA THR A 39 -3.89 10.10 17.28
C THR A 39 -3.12 8.79 17.49
N ALA A 40 -1.98 8.65 16.80
CA ALA A 40 -1.13 7.48 16.89
C ALA A 40 -0.55 7.29 18.30
N LYS A 41 -0.12 8.39 18.94
CA LYS A 41 0.30 8.38 20.34
C LYS A 41 -0.81 7.92 21.27
N GLY A 42 -2.02 8.48 21.14
CA GLY A 42 -3.15 8.09 21.98
C GLY A 42 -3.52 6.62 21.85
N PHE A 43 -3.42 6.05 20.63
CA PHE A 43 -3.58 4.60 20.44
C PHE A 43 -2.44 3.79 21.05
N PHE A 44 -1.18 4.23 20.89
CA PHE A 44 -0.04 3.56 21.52
C PHE A 44 -0.17 3.54 23.05
N ASP A 45 -0.47 4.69 23.66
CA ASP A 45 -0.63 4.84 25.11
C ASP A 45 -1.83 4.02 25.66
N SER A 46 -2.76 3.60 24.81
CA SER A 46 -3.92 2.79 25.23
C SER A 46 -3.61 1.29 25.39
N PHE A 47 -2.47 0.83 24.88
CA PHE A 47 -1.97 -0.52 25.08
C PHE A 47 -1.25 -0.67 26.42
N ASP A 48 -1.18 -1.88 26.97
CA ASP A 48 -0.37 -2.14 28.16
C ASP A 48 1.15 -2.08 27.85
N GLU A 49 1.97 -2.04 28.89
CA GLU A 49 3.44 -1.94 28.75
C GLU A 49 4.03 -3.10 27.92
N THR A 50 3.49 -4.31 28.03
CA THR A 50 3.99 -5.49 27.31
C THR A 50 3.72 -5.38 25.80
N GLU A 51 2.53 -4.89 25.44
CA GLU A 51 2.16 -4.64 24.05
C GLU A 51 2.94 -3.46 23.46
N GLN A 52 3.12 -2.38 24.24
CA GLN A 52 3.97 -1.24 23.88
C GLN A 52 5.42 -1.68 23.59
N ASP A 53 6.00 -2.48 24.49
CA ASP A 53 7.35 -3.03 24.31
C ASP A 53 7.45 -3.90 23.06
N THR A 54 6.42 -4.69 22.77
CA THR A 54 6.38 -5.50 21.53
C THR A 54 6.45 -4.62 20.28
N PHE A 55 5.75 -3.47 20.26
CA PHE A 55 5.85 -2.51 19.15
C PHE A 55 7.24 -1.88 19.08
N ARG A 56 7.83 -1.48 20.23
CA ARG A 56 9.15 -0.85 20.30
C ARG A 56 10.29 -1.78 19.89
N ILE A 57 10.31 -3.02 20.37
CA ILE A 57 11.31 -4.03 20.00
C ILE A 57 11.28 -4.28 18.48
N THR A 58 10.07 -4.38 17.91
CA THR A 58 9.88 -4.56 16.47
C THR A 58 10.41 -3.33 15.70
N ALA A 59 10.03 -2.13 16.11
CA ALA A 59 10.49 -0.89 15.48
C ALA A 59 12.02 -0.75 15.58
N SER A 60 12.57 -0.94 16.78
CA SER A 60 14.00 -0.94 17.08
C SER A 60 14.81 -1.82 16.12
N ALA A 61 14.40 -3.08 15.95
CA ALA A 61 15.06 -4.03 15.08
C ALA A 61 15.10 -3.54 13.62
N SER A 62 13.99 -2.98 13.13
CA SER A 62 13.94 -2.42 11.78
C SER A 62 14.80 -1.18 11.60
N ILE A 63 14.84 -0.30 12.59
CA ILE A 63 15.57 0.96 12.51
C ILE A 63 17.08 0.74 12.51
N ASN A 64 17.58 -0.22 13.30
CA ASN A 64 19.00 -0.57 13.26
C ASN A 64 19.44 -0.96 11.83
N PHE A 65 18.63 -1.76 11.14
CA PHE A 65 18.89 -2.10 9.74
C PHE A 65 18.80 -0.88 8.82
N LEU A 66 17.78 -0.04 8.98
CA LEU A 66 17.58 1.14 8.12
C LEU A 66 18.70 2.16 8.27
N LEU A 67 19.20 2.42 9.48
CA LEU A 67 20.35 3.31 9.70
C LEU A 67 21.63 2.82 9.01
N ASP A 68 21.81 1.50 8.91
CA ASP A 68 22.94 0.89 8.22
C ASP A 68 22.91 1.08 6.70
N ILE A 69 21.72 1.25 6.13
CA ILE A 69 21.52 1.33 4.69
C ILE A 69 21.08 2.71 4.21
N GLU A 70 20.73 3.65 5.08
CA GLU A 70 20.33 5.01 4.68
C GLU A 70 21.25 6.10 5.24
N PRO A 71 22.35 6.39 4.53
CA PRO A 71 23.16 7.60 4.58
C PRO A 71 22.63 8.75 5.42
N ARG A 72 21.61 9.34 4.80
CA ARG A 72 21.04 10.63 5.15
C ARG A 72 20.18 10.61 6.39
N LEU A 73 19.89 9.45 6.98
CA LEU A 73 19.30 9.42 8.31
C LEU A 73 20.30 9.98 9.32
N SER A 74 21.51 9.42 9.35
CA SER A 74 22.51 9.75 10.37
C SER A 74 23.33 11.00 10.05
N TYR A 75 23.47 11.38 8.78
CA TYR A 75 24.39 12.45 8.38
C TYR A 75 23.67 13.67 7.77
N GLY A 76 23.86 14.83 8.39
CA GLY A 76 23.43 16.15 7.91
C GLY A 76 24.55 16.94 7.26
N ILE A 77 24.20 17.99 6.49
CA ILE A 77 25.19 18.92 5.89
C ILE A 77 25.79 19.86 6.97
N SER A 78 25.02 20.18 8.01
CA SER A 78 25.43 21.01 9.15
C SER A 78 24.43 20.86 10.31
N ASP A 79 24.70 21.49 11.45
CA ASP A 79 23.77 21.50 12.60
C ASP A 79 22.42 22.15 12.30
N LYS A 80 22.35 22.98 11.25
CA LYS A 80 21.10 23.59 10.74
C LYS A 80 20.28 22.65 9.86
N ASP A 81 20.87 21.55 9.42
CA ASP A 81 20.19 20.51 8.65
C ASP A 81 19.43 19.58 9.61
N ILE A 82 18.22 19.99 9.95
CA ILE A 82 17.37 19.26 10.88
C ILE A 82 16.65 18.14 10.13
N LEU A 83 16.78 16.91 10.63
CA LEU A 83 15.94 15.80 10.19
C LEU A 83 14.56 15.92 10.85
N VAL A 84 13.52 16.12 10.05
CA VAL A 84 12.14 16.20 10.53
C VAL A 84 11.48 14.83 10.41
N LEU A 85 10.91 14.35 11.51
CA LEU A 85 10.12 13.13 11.58
C LEU A 85 8.63 13.50 11.64
N GLU A 86 7.82 12.90 10.76
CA GLU A 86 6.39 13.21 10.65
C GLU A 86 5.56 11.94 10.45
N LEU A 87 4.39 11.87 11.10
CA LEU A 87 3.34 10.90 10.73
C LEU A 87 2.41 11.52 9.69
N VAL A 88 2.18 10.78 8.61
CA VAL A 88 1.35 11.22 7.49
C VAL A 88 -0.11 10.92 7.76
N SER A 89 -1.00 11.82 7.33
CA SER A 89 -2.44 11.59 7.43
C SER A 89 -2.94 10.57 6.41
N ASP A 90 -3.95 9.79 6.77
CA ASP A 90 -4.59 8.79 5.89
C ASP A 90 -5.14 9.39 4.57
N LYS A 91 -5.36 10.72 4.51
CA LYS A 91 -5.80 11.41 3.30
C LYS A 91 -4.74 11.35 2.19
N ALA A 92 -3.45 11.37 2.51
CA ALA A 92 -2.37 11.24 1.53
C ALA A 92 -2.32 9.84 0.88
N GLY A 93 -2.76 8.81 1.61
CA GLY A 93 -2.98 7.46 1.09
C GLY A 93 -3.99 7.40 -0.05
N GLN A 94 -4.96 8.32 -0.08
CA GLN A 94 -5.95 8.38 -1.16
C GLN A 94 -5.32 8.81 -2.49
N SER A 95 -4.36 9.74 -2.44
CA SER A 95 -3.57 10.21 -3.59
C SER A 95 -2.44 9.27 -4.01
N GLY A 96 -2.25 8.13 -3.34
CA GLY A 96 -1.25 7.12 -3.72
C GLY A 96 0.08 7.20 -2.97
N ASP A 97 0.17 8.01 -1.91
CA ASP A 97 1.31 7.97 -1.00
C ASP A 97 1.04 6.97 0.14
N VAL A 98 1.72 5.83 0.13
CA VAL A 98 1.52 4.74 1.09
C VAL A 98 2.41 4.84 2.34
N ARG A 99 3.19 5.92 2.45
CA ARG A 99 4.14 6.16 3.54
C ARG A 99 3.38 6.69 4.76
N ASP A 100 3.60 6.05 5.89
CA ASP A 100 2.95 6.36 7.16
C ASP A 100 3.87 7.23 8.05
N VAL A 101 5.19 6.98 7.99
CA VAL A 101 6.24 7.79 8.66
C VAL A 101 7.15 8.40 7.60
N LEU A 102 7.39 9.71 7.67
CA LEU A 102 8.34 10.42 6.80
C LEU A 102 9.53 10.93 7.61
N MET A 103 10.70 10.86 6.99
CA MET A 103 11.94 11.47 7.46
C MET A 103 12.44 12.42 6.38
N ILE A 104 12.54 13.72 6.71
CA ILE A 104 12.75 14.78 5.73
C ILE A 104 13.95 15.64 6.12
N ARG A 105 14.85 15.89 5.16
CA ARG A 105 15.92 16.89 5.26
C ARG A 105 15.76 17.93 4.16
N SER A 106 15.11 19.05 4.49
CA SER A 106 14.78 20.10 3.51
C SER A 106 16.02 20.71 2.86
N LEU A 107 17.12 20.90 3.60
CA LEU A 107 18.36 21.44 3.05
C LEU A 107 19.02 20.50 2.03
N GLN A 108 18.82 19.18 2.21
CA GLN A 108 19.30 18.17 1.27
C GLN A 108 18.34 17.91 0.10
N LYS A 109 17.12 18.47 0.13
CA LYS A 109 16.02 18.08 -0.77
C LYS A 109 15.81 16.57 -0.79
N TRP A 110 15.89 15.97 0.39
CA TRP A 110 15.81 14.53 0.56
C TRP A 110 14.69 14.17 1.52
N GLU A 111 13.93 13.15 1.15
CA GLU A 111 12.97 12.51 2.01
C GLU A 111 12.99 11.01 1.77
N ILE A 112 12.57 10.28 2.79
CA ILE A 112 12.28 8.87 2.71
C ILE A 112 11.07 8.57 3.57
N GLY A 113 10.33 7.52 3.24
CA GLY A 113 9.23 7.09 4.10
C GLY A 113 9.16 5.60 4.35
N ILE A 114 8.41 5.30 5.41
CA ILE A 114 8.13 3.96 5.89
C ILE A 114 6.63 3.72 5.77
N SER A 115 6.24 2.64 5.12
CA SER A 115 4.88 2.11 5.19
C SER A 115 4.82 1.06 6.30
N ALA A 116 4.18 1.40 7.41
CA ALA A 116 4.04 0.54 8.58
C ALA A 116 2.87 -0.42 8.39
N LYS A 117 3.10 -1.71 8.65
CA LYS A 117 2.05 -2.74 8.60
C LYS A 117 2.12 -3.65 9.79
N ASN A 118 0.98 -3.95 10.39
CA ASN A 118 0.86 -4.97 11.44
C ASN A 118 0.17 -6.21 10.86
N ASN A 119 0.94 -7.28 10.59
CA ASN A 119 0.47 -8.55 10.01
C ASN A 119 -0.37 -8.42 8.73
N HIS A 120 -0.15 -7.38 7.92
CA HIS A 120 -0.99 -7.10 6.74
C HIS A 120 -0.14 -6.87 5.48
N ARG A 121 -0.44 -7.62 4.42
CA ARG A 121 0.29 -7.57 3.15
C ARG A 121 -0.46 -6.91 2.01
N ALA A 122 -1.77 -6.70 2.14
CA ALA A 122 -2.59 -6.18 1.05
C ALA A 122 -2.11 -4.81 0.57
N VAL A 123 -2.44 -4.51 -0.68
CA VAL A 123 -2.10 -3.25 -1.36
C VAL A 123 -3.35 -2.36 -1.42
N LYS A 124 -3.36 -1.29 -2.23
CA LYS A 124 -4.49 -0.37 -2.31
C LYS A 124 -5.80 -1.09 -2.65
N HIS A 125 -6.79 -1.04 -1.77
CA HIS A 125 -8.12 -1.60 -2.03
C HIS A 125 -8.94 -0.66 -2.90
N SER A 126 -9.25 -1.12 -4.11
CA SER A 126 -9.93 -0.30 -5.12
C SER A 126 -11.40 -0.68 -5.27
N ARG A 127 -12.19 0.21 -5.86
CA ARG A 127 -13.63 0.05 -6.04
C ARG A 127 -14.02 0.13 -7.50
N LEU A 128 -15.04 -0.64 -7.87
CA LEU A 128 -15.76 -0.51 -9.13
C LEU A 128 -17.19 -0.01 -8.87
N SER A 129 -17.66 0.89 -9.72
CA SER A 129 -19.05 1.33 -9.81
C SER A 129 -19.28 2.04 -11.15
N ASN A 130 -20.55 2.31 -11.50
CA ASN A 130 -20.92 3.14 -12.64
C ASN A 130 -20.40 4.59 -12.57
N LYS A 131 -19.86 5.02 -11.42
CA LYS A 131 -19.26 6.35 -11.22
C LYS A 131 -17.73 6.35 -11.22
N ILE A 132 -17.10 5.18 -11.35
CA ILE A 132 -15.64 5.05 -11.28
C ILE A 132 -15.13 4.54 -12.62
N ASN A 133 -14.48 5.42 -13.37
CA ASN A 133 -13.64 5.07 -14.49
C ASN A 133 -12.30 4.54 -13.96
N PHE A 134 -12.18 3.21 -13.82
CA PHE A 134 -10.95 2.62 -13.26
C PHE A 134 -9.75 2.86 -14.18
N GLY A 135 -9.96 2.88 -15.50
CA GLY A 135 -8.90 3.13 -16.46
C GLY A 135 -8.29 4.52 -16.25
N GLU A 136 -9.11 5.55 -16.17
CA GLU A 136 -8.63 6.91 -15.91
C GLU A 136 -7.99 7.01 -14.51
N LYS A 137 -8.69 6.51 -13.49
CA LYS A 137 -8.28 6.68 -12.09
C LYS A 137 -7.03 5.88 -11.71
N TRP A 138 -6.86 4.69 -12.27
CA TRP A 138 -5.77 3.77 -11.89
C TRP A 138 -4.65 3.76 -12.91
N LEU A 139 -4.99 3.93 -14.19
CA LEU A 139 -4.08 3.71 -15.31
C LEU A 139 -3.76 4.99 -16.08
N GLY A 140 -4.46 6.10 -15.82
CA GLY A 140 -4.34 7.34 -16.58
C GLY A 140 -4.92 7.26 -18.00
N VAL A 141 -5.66 6.20 -18.33
CA VAL A 141 -6.25 5.98 -19.66
C VAL A 141 -7.70 5.53 -19.54
N SER A 142 -8.64 6.32 -20.06
CA SER A 142 -10.08 6.08 -19.87
C SER A 142 -10.57 4.72 -20.36
N CYS A 143 -11.48 4.10 -19.59
CA CYS A 143 -12.24 2.95 -20.03
C CYS A 143 -13.07 3.26 -21.29
N SER A 144 -13.30 2.23 -22.10
CA SER A 144 -14.17 2.30 -23.28
C SER A 144 -15.65 2.46 -22.91
N GLU A 145 -16.44 3.02 -23.83
CA GLU A 145 -17.90 3.00 -23.72
C GLU A 145 -18.44 1.57 -23.61
N ASN A 146 -17.83 0.61 -24.32
CA ASN A 146 -18.22 -0.79 -24.25
C ASN A 146 -18.10 -1.36 -22.83
N TYR A 147 -17.05 -1.02 -22.09
CA TYR A 147 -16.93 -1.41 -20.69
C TYR A 147 -18.12 -0.87 -19.85
N PHE A 148 -18.46 0.41 -20.02
CA PHE A 148 -19.59 1.00 -19.30
C PHE A 148 -20.93 0.40 -19.72
N ASN A 149 -21.12 0.12 -21.01
CA ASN A 149 -22.33 -0.56 -21.50
C ASN A 149 -22.49 -1.97 -20.90
N GLU A 150 -21.39 -2.68 -20.63
CA GLU A 150 -21.41 -3.99 -19.97
C GLU A 150 -21.72 -3.90 -18.47
N VAL A 151 -21.12 -2.95 -17.74
CA VAL A 151 -21.24 -2.90 -16.26
C VAL A 151 -22.40 -2.05 -15.74
N ASN A 152 -22.85 -1.03 -16.49
CA ASN A 152 -23.90 -0.10 -16.04
C ASN A 152 -25.22 -0.81 -15.71
N PRO A 153 -25.76 -1.72 -16.57
CA PRO A 153 -27.01 -2.42 -16.25
C PRO A 153 -26.97 -3.16 -14.90
N ILE A 154 -25.80 -3.70 -14.54
CA ILE A 154 -25.61 -4.43 -13.28
C ILE A 154 -25.60 -3.43 -12.11
N PHE A 155 -24.85 -2.34 -12.21
CA PHE A 155 -24.81 -1.33 -11.15
C PHE A 155 -26.13 -0.57 -10.98
N ASP A 156 -26.88 -0.38 -12.06
CA ASP A 156 -28.20 0.26 -12.04
C ASP A 156 -29.24 -0.67 -11.37
N MET A 157 -29.22 -1.97 -11.68
CA MET A 157 -30.02 -2.96 -10.94
C MET A 157 -29.71 -2.92 -9.43
N LEU A 158 -28.43 -2.85 -9.04
CA LEU A 158 -28.05 -2.74 -7.62
C LEU A 158 -28.53 -1.42 -6.99
N ALA A 159 -28.49 -0.32 -7.76
CA ALA A 159 -28.99 0.97 -7.32
C ALA A 159 -30.51 0.94 -7.10
N ASP A 160 -31.25 0.31 -8.01
CA ASP A 160 -32.71 0.16 -7.93
C ASP A 160 -33.13 -0.71 -6.74
N LEU A 161 -32.45 -1.84 -6.50
CA LEU A 161 -32.69 -2.68 -5.32
C LEU A 161 -32.50 -1.89 -4.03
N ARG A 162 -31.42 -1.10 -3.94
CA ARG A 162 -31.14 -0.25 -2.79
C ARG A 162 -32.16 0.89 -2.63
N ALA A 163 -32.64 1.45 -3.73
CA ALA A 163 -33.63 2.53 -3.72
C ALA A 163 -35.01 2.04 -3.26
N LYS A 164 -35.40 0.82 -3.68
CA LYS A 164 -36.64 0.15 -3.24
C LYS A 164 -36.61 -0.18 -1.75
N ASP A 165 -35.50 -0.75 -1.27
CA ASP A 165 -35.29 -0.97 0.15
C ASP A 165 -33.80 -0.87 0.53
N LYS A 166 -33.48 0.08 1.41
CA LYS A 166 -32.12 0.28 1.95
C LYS A 166 -31.66 -0.87 2.84
N SER A 167 -32.54 -1.81 3.18
CA SER A 167 -32.26 -3.00 3.99
C SER A 167 -31.98 -4.27 3.19
N THR A 168 -32.18 -4.22 1.87
CA THR A 168 -31.91 -5.32 0.95
C THR A 168 -30.52 -5.90 1.17
N LYS A 169 -30.45 -7.20 1.46
CA LYS A 169 -29.21 -7.94 1.70
C LYS A 169 -28.70 -8.53 0.40
N TRP A 170 -27.38 -8.70 0.27
CA TRP A 170 -26.81 -9.42 -0.89
C TRP A 170 -27.34 -10.85 -1.03
N THR A 171 -27.71 -11.49 0.08
CA THR A 171 -28.24 -12.86 0.11
C THR A 171 -29.63 -12.99 -0.52
N SER A 172 -30.35 -11.89 -0.77
CA SER A 172 -31.64 -11.95 -1.46
C SER A 172 -31.51 -11.93 -2.99
N ILE A 173 -30.31 -11.68 -3.53
CA ILE A 173 -30.05 -11.78 -4.96
C ILE A 173 -29.75 -13.23 -5.28
N GLU A 174 -30.68 -13.91 -5.96
CA GLU A 174 -30.49 -15.28 -6.40
C GLU A 174 -29.32 -15.36 -7.40
N ASN A 175 -28.46 -16.38 -7.24
CA ASN A 175 -27.26 -16.56 -8.08
C ASN A 175 -26.38 -15.30 -8.17
N MET A 176 -26.22 -14.58 -7.05
CA MET A 176 -25.52 -13.29 -6.97
C MET A 176 -24.15 -13.29 -7.67
N HIS A 177 -23.38 -14.37 -7.56
CA HIS A 177 -22.07 -14.44 -8.22
C HIS A 177 -22.22 -14.43 -9.74
N GLN A 178 -23.19 -15.18 -10.28
CA GLN A 178 -23.42 -15.30 -11.72
C GLN A 178 -24.02 -14.03 -12.32
N VAL A 179 -24.89 -13.34 -11.58
CA VAL A 179 -25.60 -12.14 -12.08
C VAL A 179 -24.87 -10.83 -11.78
N VAL A 180 -23.92 -10.83 -10.83
CA VAL A 180 -23.18 -9.62 -10.43
C VAL A 180 -21.67 -9.79 -10.58
N TYR A 181 -21.06 -10.73 -9.85
CA TYR A 181 -19.60 -10.80 -9.76
C TYR A 181 -18.93 -11.24 -11.06
N LEU A 182 -19.39 -12.34 -11.66
CA LEU A 182 -18.78 -12.88 -12.88
C LEU A 182 -18.84 -11.86 -14.04
N PRO A 183 -19.99 -11.26 -14.38
CA PRO A 183 -20.05 -10.31 -15.50
C PRO A 183 -19.21 -9.04 -15.25
N ILE A 184 -19.16 -8.54 -14.01
CA ILE A 184 -18.30 -7.37 -13.68
C ILE A 184 -16.82 -7.74 -13.80
N LEU A 185 -16.42 -8.92 -13.32
CA LEU A 185 -15.04 -9.39 -13.42
C LEU A 185 -14.64 -9.64 -14.88
N ASP A 186 -15.53 -10.22 -15.69
CA ASP A 186 -15.28 -10.45 -17.12
C ASP A 186 -15.15 -9.14 -17.89
N ALA A 187 -16.04 -8.17 -17.65
CA ALA A 187 -15.95 -6.84 -18.23
C ALA A 187 -14.65 -6.11 -17.81
N PHE A 188 -14.30 -6.16 -16.53
CA PHE A 188 -13.04 -5.61 -16.00
C PHE A 188 -11.82 -6.26 -16.66
N ARG A 189 -11.78 -7.60 -16.73
CA ARG A 189 -10.72 -8.38 -17.36
C ARG A 189 -10.55 -8.01 -18.83
N LYS A 190 -11.65 -8.01 -19.58
CA LYS A 190 -11.68 -7.67 -21.01
C LYS A 190 -11.16 -6.25 -21.25
N GLU A 191 -11.63 -5.29 -20.45
CA GLU A 191 -11.23 -3.90 -20.59
C GLU A 191 -9.77 -3.67 -20.20
N LEU A 192 -9.26 -4.29 -19.14
CA LEU A 192 -7.87 -4.16 -18.73
C LEU A 192 -6.90 -4.70 -19.81
N LEU A 193 -7.22 -5.86 -20.41
CA LEU A 193 -6.45 -6.41 -21.54
C LEU A 193 -6.51 -5.51 -22.78
N ARG A 194 -7.68 -4.93 -23.07
CA ARG A 194 -7.83 -3.99 -24.19
C ARG A 194 -7.00 -2.72 -23.98
N LEU A 195 -7.02 -2.16 -22.77
CA LEU A 195 -6.25 -0.96 -22.41
C LEU A 195 -4.76 -1.22 -22.52
N ASP A 196 -4.26 -2.34 -22.01
CA ASP A 196 -2.82 -2.69 -22.10
C ASP A 196 -2.36 -2.86 -23.55
N LYS A 197 -3.16 -3.56 -24.37
CA LYS A 197 -2.87 -3.72 -25.80
C LYS A 197 -2.84 -2.39 -26.55
N ALA A 198 -3.73 -1.46 -26.20
CA ALA A 198 -3.82 -0.16 -26.84
C ALA A 198 -2.77 0.85 -26.34
N ASN A 199 -2.20 0.63 -25.15
CA ASN A 199 -1.26 1.55 -24.50
C ASN A 199 -0.03 0.80 -23.96
N PRO A 200 0.84 0.26 -24.85
CA PRO A 200 2.02 -0.50 -24.44
C PRO A 200 2.93 0.30 -23.50
N ASN A 201 3.49 -0.36 -22.49
CA ASN A 201 4.38 0.23 -21.46
C ASN A 201 3.71 1.25 -20.52
N ILE A 202 2.42 1.55 -20.66
CA ILE A 202 1.74 2.54 -19.80
C ILE A 202 0.87 1.82 -18.76
N VAL A 203 -0.02 0.92 -19.21
CA VAL A 203 -1.04 0.33 -18.36
C VAL A 203 -0.47 -0.59 -17.29
N ALA A 204 0.42 -1.50 -17.67
CA ALA A 204 1.08 -2.40 -16.73
C ALA A 204 1.82 -1.64 -15.61
N GLU A 205 2.62 -0.63 -16.00
CA GLU A 205 3.41 0.18 -15.08
C GLU A 205 2.50 0.98 -14.13
N ASN A 206 1.52 1.69 -14.68
CA ASN A 206 0.60 2.51 -13.90
C ASN A 206 -0.25 1.67 -12.95
N LEU A 207 -0.67 0.47 -13.36
CA LEU A 207 -1.39 -0.45 -12.48
C LEU A 207 -0.57 -0.79 -11.23
N VAL A 208 0.71 -1.16 -11.41
CA VAL A 208 1.59 -1.48 -10.28
C VAL A 208 1.83 -0.27 -9.39
N GLN A 209 2.15 0.89 -9.99
CA GLN A 209 2.38 2.11 -9.20
C GLN A 209 1.13 2.55 -8.43
N TYR A 210 -0.05 2.50 -9.05
CA TYR A 210 -1.30 2.86 -8.40
C TYR A 210 -1.63 1.96 -7.19
N LEU A 211 -1.33 0.67 -7.30
CA LEU A 211 -1.60 -0.30 -6.24
C LEU A 211 -0.60 -0.24 -5.11
N ILE A 212 0.68 -0.08 -5.43
CA ILE A 212 1.79 -0.24 -4.48
C ILE A 212 2.26 1.10 -3.91
N GLY A 213 2.16 2.17 -4.70
CA GLY A 213 2.66 3.50 -4.38
C GLY A 213 3.49 4.08 -5.53
N HIS A 214 3.54 5.40 -5.62
CA HIS A 214 4.32 6.12 -6.64
C HIS A 214 5.70 6.57 -6.15
N GLN A 215 5.96 6.51 -4.85
CA GLN A 215 7.20 6.96 -4.23
C GLN A 215 8.09 5.77 -3.87
N ASP A 216 9.38 6.05 -3.67
CA ASP A 216 10.31 5.10 -3.10
C ASP A 216 10.13 5.04 -1.57
N PHE A 217 10.02 3.83 -1.00
CA PHE A 217 9.79 3.66 0.44
C PHE A 217 10.22 2.27 0.95
N TYR A 218 10.34 2.15 2.28
CA TYR A 218 10.44 0.84 2.93
C TYR A 218 9.10 0.41 3.51
N LYS A 219 8.65 -0.79 3.21
CA LYS A 219 7.51 -1.41 3.89
C LYS A 219 8.04 -2.20 5.07
N VAL A 220 7.66 -1.80 6.28
CA VAL A 220 8.04 -2.49 7.53
C VAL A 220 6.81 -3.23 8.06
N ILE A 221 6.89 -4.55 8.06
CA ILE A 221 5.80 -5.44 8.45
C ILE A 221 6.14 -6.10 9.78
N LYS A 222 5.41 -5.70 10.83
CA LYS A 222 5.42 -6.36 12.14
C LYS A 222 4.74 -7.72 12.03
N GLY A 223 5.51 -8.78 12.25
CA GLY A 223 5.03 -10.13 12.51
C GLY A 223 4.92 -10.42 14.00
N LYS A 224 4.63 -11.69 14.36
CA LYS A 224 4.56 -12.11 15.78
C LYS A 224 5.94 -12.21 16.46
N ARG A 225 6.97 -12.69 15.75
CA ARG A 225 8.35 -12.88 16.25
C ARG A 225 9.40 -12.50 15.21
N LYS A 226 8.98 -11.69 14.24
CA LYS A 226 9.84 -11.24 13.15
C LYS A 226 9.38 -9.89 12.64
N VAL A 227 10.31 -9.15 12.05
CA VAL A 227 10.06 -7.95 11.28
C VAL A 227 10.52 -8.22 9.86
N GLU A 228 9.68 -7.89 8.90
CA GLU A 228 10.03 -7.95 7.48
C GLU A 228 10.14 -6.55 6.92
N ILE A 229 11.24 -6.29 6.21
CA ILE A 229 11.54 -5.00 5.59
C ILE A 229 11.64 -5.24 4.10
N GLN A 230 10.74 -4.63 3.34
CA GLN A 230 10.76 -4.66 1.87
C GLN A 230 11.14 -3.28 1.34
N ALA A 231 12.08 -3.21 0.39
CA ALA A 231 12.49 -1.94 -0.21
C ALA A 231 11.83 -1.75 -1.58
N TYR A 232 10.85 -0.86 -1.66
CA TYR A 232 10.20 -0.47 -2.91
C TYR A 232 10.98 0.67 -3.55
N ASN A 233 12.12 0.33 -4.17
CA ASN A 233 13.02 1.28 -4.83
C ASN A 233 12.61 1.46 -6.31
N LEU A 234 11.47 2.08 -6.57
CA LEU A 234 10.88 2.23 -7.90
C LEU A 234 11.67 3.18 -8.80
N HIS A 235 12.23 4.24 -8.22
CA HIS A 235 12.93 5.31 -8.94
C HIS A 235 14.44 5.25 -8.76
N GLY A 236 14.92 4.60 -7.70
CA GLY A 236 16.35 4.47 -7.41
C GLY A 236 16.85 5.47 -6.37
N THR A 237 15.96 6.05 -5.57
CA THR A 237 16.30 7.09 -4.58
C THR A 237 16.58 6.54 -3.19
N LEU A 238 16.23 5.27 -2.93
CA LEU A 238 16.62 4.60 -1.69
C LEU A 238 18.13 4.35 -1.66
N ASN A 239 18.69 4.31 -0.45
CA ASN A 239 20.01 3.77 -0.18
C ASN A 239 21.14 4.53 -0.90
N LEU A 240 20.95 5.82 -1.17
CA LEU A 240 21.95 6.63 -1.84
C LEU A 240 23.07 7.07 -0.87
N PRO A 241 24.33 7.10 -1.32
CA PRO A 241 25.44 7.57 -0.49
C PRO A 241 25.27 9.03 -0.11
N PHE A 242 25.79 9.41 1.05
CA PHE A 242 25.91 10.80 1.49
C PHE A 242 27.39 11.15 1.58
N GLU A 243 27.86 12.01 0.67
CA GLU A 243 29.28 12.32 0.49
C GLU A 243 30.14 11.05 0.39
N LYS A 244 31.09 10.86 1.31
CA LYS A 244 31.98 9.69 1.38
C LYS A 244 31.35 8.51 2.12
N VAL A 245 30.22 8.70 2.80
CA VAL A 245 29.53 7.64 3.54
C VAL A 245 28.66 6.84 2.58
N LYS A 246 29.02 5.56 2.42
CA LYS A 246 28.28 4.60 1.61
C LYS A 246 27.35 3.76 2.50
N PRO A 247 26.20 3.33 1.98
CA PRO A 247 25.39 2.35 2.70
C PRO A 247 26.14 1.02 2.85
N LYS A 248 25.83 0.26 3.91
CA LYS A 248 26.46 -1.05 4.16
C LYS A 248 26.01 -2.14 3.18
N ALA A 249 24.85 -1.98 2.55
CA ALA A 249 24.33 -2.87 1.52
C ALA A 249 23.71 -2.06 0.38
N LYS A 250 23.68 -2.63 -0.82
CA LYS A 250 23.06 -2.00 -2.00
C LYS A 250 21.62 -2.49 -2.17
N ILE A 251 20.68 -1.56 -2.28
CA ILE A 251 19.29 -1.86 -2.63
C ILE A 251 19.10 -1.74 -4.15
N PRO A 252 18.78 -2.84 -4.87
CA PRO A 252 18.53 -2.77 -6.30
C PRO A 252 17.28 -1.94 -6.61
N LYS A 253 17.27 -1.30 -7.77
CA LYS A 253 16.07 -0.67 -8.33
C LYS A 253 15.07 -1.76 -8.69
N LEU A 254 13.81 -1.58 -8.32
CA LEU A 254 12.73 -2.50 -8.64
C LEU A 254 12.33 -2.32 -10.10
N LYS A 255 12.18 -3.43 -10.83
CA LYS A 255 11.69 -3.39 -12.21
C LYS A 255 10.17 -3.32 -12.24
N LEU A 256 9.63 -2.25 -12.81
CA LEU A 256 8.21 -2.14 -13.11
C LEU A 256 7.86 -2.95 -14.36
N PRO A 257 6.65 -3.51 -14.45
CA PRO A 257 6.24 -4.27 -15.62
C PRO A 257 5.92 -3.33 -16.78
N THR A 258 6.12 -3.83 -17.99
CA THR A 258 5.84 -3.11 -19.24
C THR A 258 4.63 -3.65 -20.00
N ARG A 259 4.14 -4.85 -19.63
CA ARG A 259 2.96 -5.46 -20.24
C ARG A 259 2.26 -6.44 -19.30
N LEU A 260 0.97 -6.66 -19.53
CA LEU A 260 0.26 -7.81 -18.96
C LEU A 260 0.64 -9.09 -19.71
N ILE A 261 0.75 -10.19 -18.98
CA ILE A 261 0.93 -11.53 -19.54
C ILE A 261 -0.43 -12.19 -19.70
N GLU A 262 -1.19 -12.27 -18.60
CA GLU A 262 -2.51 -12.88 -18.58
C GLU A 262 -3.34 -12.38 -17.39
N ILE A 263 -4.65 -12.52 -17.53
CA ILE A 263 -5.61 -12.37 -16.45
C ILE A 263 -6.47 -13.63 -16.46
N VAL A 264 -6.50 -14.38 -15.37
CA VAL A 264 -7.24 -15.64 -15.26
C VAL A 264 -8.01 -15.69 -13.94
N TYR A 265 -9.06 -16.50 -13.87
CA TYR A 265 -9.67 -16.80 -12.58
C TYR A 265 -8.73 -17.68 -11.76
N GLN A 266 -8.64 -17.40 -10.46
CA GLN A 266 -8.03 -18.34 -9.54
C GLN A 266 -8.81 -19.66 -9.59
N GLU A 267 -8.10 -20.79 -9.51
CA GLU A 267 -8.69 -22.12 -9.53
C GLU A 267 -9.86 -22.24 -8.53
N ASN A 268 -10.98 -22.79 -9.00
CA ASN A 268 -12.21 -22.96 -8.23
C ASN A 268 -12.78 -21.66 -7.60
N SER A 269 -12.42 -20.48 -8.15
CA SER A 269 -12.92 -19.18 -7.69
C SER A 269 -13.82 -18.51 -8.71
N THR A 270 -14.94 -17.98 -8.23
CA THR A 270 -15.85 -17.11 -8.99
C THR A 270 -15.69 -15.63 -8.63
N THR A 271 -14.73 -15.30 -7.77
CA THR A 271 -14.60 -13.96 -7.19
C THR A 271 -13.21 -13.37 -7.37
N THR A 272 -12.21 -14.18 -7.76
CA THR A 272 -10.81 -13.78 -7.74
C THR A 272 -10.17 -13.93 -9.10
N LEU A 273 -9.64 -12.83 -9.63
CA LEU A 273 -8.76 -12.81 -10.78
C LEU A 273 -7.30 -12.77 -10.32
N LEU A 274 -6.44 -13.52 -11.01
CA LEU A 274 -4.99 -13.43 -10.95
C LEU A 274 -4.52 -12.66 -12.18
N VAL A 275 -3.88 -11.52 -11.96
CA VAL A 275 -3.27 -10.68 -12.99
C VAL A 275 -1.76 -10.90 -12.96
N SER A 276 -1.22 -11.53 -14.00
CA SER A 276 0.21 -11.77 -14.17
C SER A 276 0.79 -10.73 -15.12
N LEU A 277 1.87 -10.06 -14.72
CA LEU A 277 2.61 -9.11 -15.54
C LEU A 277 4.07 -9.57 -15.68
N ASN A 278 4.80 -9.04 -16.66
CA ASN A 278 6.22 -9.35 -16.78
C ASN A 278 7.04 -8.84 -15.59
N GLU A 279 8.34 -9.18 -15.55
CA GLU A 279 9.23 -8.89 -14.42
C GLU A 279 8.85 -9.57 -13.10
N GLY A 280 7.93 -10.54 -13.10
CA GLY A 280 7.61 -11.37 -11.93
C GLY A 280 6.49 -10.83 -11.04
N TRP A 281 5.74 -9.84 -11.51
CA TRP A 281 4.58 -9.31 -10.82
C TRP A 281 3.35 -10.21 -10.98
N GLN A 282 2.73 -10.61 -9.87
CA GLN A 282 1.43 -11.25 -9.88
C GLN A 282 0.56 -10.68 -8.77
N ILE A 283 -0.66 -10.28 -9.12
CA ILE A 283 -1.58 -9.58 -8.22
C ILE A 283 -2.94 -10.27 -8.25
N SER A 284 -3.48 -10.59 -7.09
CA SER A 284 -4.84 -11.12 -6.96
C SER A 284 -5.84 -10.00 -6.72
N PHE A 285 -6.97 -10.07 -7.41
CA PHE A 285 -8.10 -9.16 -7.29
C PHE A 285 -9.34 -9.95 -6.89
N ARG A 286 -9.65 -9.97 -5.59
CA ARG A 286 -10.87 -10.62 -5.08
C ARG A 286 -12.00 -9.62 -4.91
N ILE A 287 -13.02 -9.72 -5.74
CA ILE A 287 -14.22 -8.89 -5.64
C ILE A 287 -15.07 -9.31 -4.43
N HIS A 288 -15.59 -8.34 -3.70
CA HIS A 288 -16.51 -8.55 -2.60
C HIS A 288 -17.39 -7.32 -2.36
N ASN A 289 -18.52 -7.55 -1.69
CA ASN A 289 -19.36 -6.51 -1.14
C ASN A 289 -18.81 -6.02 0.21
N ALA A 290 -18.69 -4.70 0.37
CA ALA A 290 -18.15 -4.09 1.59
C ALA A 290 -19.12 -4.11 2.78
N SER A 291 -20.42 -4.17 2.47
CA SER A 291 -21.55 -4.11 3.39
C SER A 291 -22.38 -5.37 3.24
N SER A 292 -23.04 -5.81 4.31
CA SER A 292 -24.05 -6.89 4.24
C SER A 292 -25.30 -6.47 3.45
N ARG A 293 -25.50 -5.17 3.25
CA ARG A 293 -26.58 -4.57 2.46
C ARG A 293 -26.11 -4.22 1.07
N VAL A 294 -27.01 -4.29 0.09
CA VAL A 294 -26.74 -3.99 -1.32
C VAL A 294 -26.26 -2.54 -1.46
N GLU A 295 -25.14 -2.38 -2.15
CA GLU A 295 -24.60 -1.09 -2.56
C GLU A 295 -24.27 -1.15 -4.06
N PRO A 296 -24.52 -0.07 -4.83
CA PRO A 296 -24.13 0.01 -6.24
C PRO A 296 -22.63 0.28 -6.39
N SER A 297 -21.81 -0.45 -5.63
CA SER A 297 -20.35 -0.42 -5.70
C SER A 297 -19.79 -1.71 -5.11
N LEU A 298 -18.72 -2.21 -5.72
CA LEU A 298 -17.99 -3.37 -5.24
C LEU A 298 -16.56 -2.98 -4.87
N LYS A 299 -15.95 -3.75 -3.97
CA LYS A 299 -14.56 -3.59 -3.56
C LYS A 299 -13.73 -4.75 -4.08
N PHE A 300 -12.47 -4.45 -4.41
CA PHE A 300 -11.43 -5.45 -4.49
C PHE A 300 -10.65 -5.51 -3.18
N ASP A 301 -10.47 -6.72 -2.69
CA ASP A 301 -9.36 -7.09 -1.79
C ASP A 301 -8.19 -7.50 -2.70
N ILE A 302 -7.11 -6.70 -2.66
CA ILE A 302 -6.01 -6.81 -3.62
C ILE A 302 -4.75 -7.20 -2.88
N ASN A 303 -4.14 -8.31 -3.30
CA ASN A 303 -2.92 -8.82 -2.69
C ASN A 303 -1.82 -9.02 -3.73
N LEU A 304 -0.58 -8.69 -3.33
CA LEU A 304 0.61 -9.01 -4.11
C LEU A 304 0.93 -10.49 -3.89
N VAL A 305 0.71 -11.32 -4.91
CA VAL A 305 0.96 -12.77 -4.88
C VAL A 305 2.44 -13.05 -5.10
N SER A 306 3.04 -12.37 -6.09
CA SER A 306 4.47 -12.39 -6.33
C SER A 306 4.97 -11.00 -6.72
N ALA A 307 6.23 -10.74 -6.39
CA ALA A 307 6.94 -9.53 -6.75
C ALA A 307 8.20 -9.90 -7.55
N PRO A 308 8.82 -8.95 -8.25
CA PRO A 308 10.10 -9.17 -8.92
C PRO A 308 11.15 -9.72 -7.98
N HIS A 309 12.03 -10.59 -8.47
CA HIS A 309 13.19 -11.07 -7.71
C HIS A 309 14.11 -9.92 -7.25
N THR A 310 14.04 -8.76 -7.92
CA THR A 310 14.76 -7.56 -7.50
C THR A 310 14.14 -6.85 -6.30
N LEU A 311 12.97 -7.27 -5.80
CA LEU A 311 12.41 -6.74 -4.56
C LEU A 311 13.28 -7.20 -3.38
N PHE A 312 14.06 -6.26 -2.84
CA PHE A 312 14.84 -6.53 -1.64
C PHE A 312 13.89 -6.80 -0.46
N THR A 313 14.14 -7.91 0.24
CA THR A 313 13.42 -8.29 1.46
C THR A 313 14.42 -8.74 2.52
N ASN A 314 14.34 -8.14 3.71
CA ASN A 314 15.10 -8.57 4.88
C ASN A 314 14.15 -9.04 5.98
N HIS A 315 14.55 -10.09 6.70
CA HIS A 315 13.80 -10.64 7.82
C HIS A 315 14.67 -10.62 9.08
N ILE A 316 14.17 -9.96 10.11
CA ILE A 316 14.85 -9.87 11.40
C ILE A 316 13.99 -10.60 12.43
N PHE A 317 14.55 -11.62 13.07
CA PHE A 317 13.88 -12.31 14.16
C PHE A 317 14.00 -11.48 15.44
N VAL A 318 12.88 -11.31 16.14
CA VAL A 318 12.84 -10.60 17.42
C VAL A 318 12.44 -11.60 18.50
N ASN A 319 13.25 -11.67 19.55
CA ASN A 319 12.89 -12.38 20.76
C ASN A 319 11.97 -11.44 21.55
N GLY A 320 10.70 -11.84 21.68
CA GLY A 320 9.77 -11.24 22.63
C GLY A 320 9.93 -11.88 23.99
#